data_AF-A0A2U2HNY7-F1
#
_entry.id   AF-A0A2U2HNY7-F1
#
_cell.length_a   1.000
_cell.length_b   1.000
_cell.length_c   1.000
_cell.angle_alpha   90.00
_cell.angle_beta   90.00
_cell.angle_gamma   90.00
#
_symmetry.space_group_name_H-M   'P 1'
#
loop_
_entity.id
_entity.type
_entity.pdbx_description
1 polymer ?
#
loop_
_entity_poly.entity_id
_entity_poly.type
_entity_poly.pdbx_seq_one_letter_code
_entity_poly.pdbx_strand_id
1 'polypeptide(L)'
;MKRMLFNATQQEELRVAIVDGQKLIDIDIETAGREQRKSNIYKGVITRIEPSLEACFVSYGEDRHGFLPFKEVARTYFREGVDVRTASVKEALREGQEIMVQVEKEERGNKGAALTSFVSLAGRYLVLMPNNPRGGGVSRRVEGEERQELRETMDKLDLPQGMSVIARTAGIGRNVEELQWDLN
;
A
#
# COMPACT_ATOMS: atom_id res chain seq x y z
N MET A 1 24.66 19.78 10.24
CA MET A 1 24.72 18.59 9.34
C MET A 1 23.71 17.61 9.87
N LYS A 2 22.74 17.24 9.02
CA LYS A 2 21.72 16.26 9.36
C LYS A 2 22.30 14.86 9.33
N ARG A 3 22.04 14.08 10.38
CA ARG A 3 22.51 12.69 10.55
C ARG A 3 21.36 11.84 11.05
N MET A 4 21.32 10.59 10.61
CA MET A 4 20.44 9.55 11.15
C MET A 4 21.29 8.60 12.00
N LEU A 5 20.93 8.45 13.27
CA LEU A 5 21.65 7.63 14.24
C LEU A 5 20.81 6.40 14.56
N PHE A 6 21.40 5.22 14.41
CA PHE A 6 20.77 3.94 14.75
C PHE A 6 21.41 3.39 16.03
N ASN A 7 20.57 2.96 16.98
CA ASN A 7 21.02 2.20 18.14
C ASN A 7 20.22 0.91 18.25
N ALA A 8 20.88 -0.18 17.88
CA ALA A 8 20.36 -1.55 17.90
C ALA A 8 21.16 -2.45 18.84
N THR A 9 21.78 -1.86 19.88
CA THR A 9 22.65 -2.62 20.81
C THR A 9 21.83 -3.56 21.70
N GLN A 10 20.61 -3.14 22.07
CA GLN A 10 19.69 -3.92 22.89
C GLN A 10 18.70 -4.63 21.98
N GLN A 11 18.41 -5.90 22.26
CA GLN A 11 17.50 -6.70 21.42
C GLN A 11 16.04 -6.33 21.64
N GLU A 12 15.70 -5.76 22.80
CA GLU A 12 14.33 -5.39 23.13
C GLU A 12 13.89 -4.09 22.45
N GLU A 13 14.84 -3.27 21.99
CA GLU A 13 14.56 -1.90 21.54
C GLU A 13 15.50 -1.46 20.40
N LEU A 14 14.91 -1.08 19.27
CA LEU A 14 15.59 -0.38 18.20
C LEU A 14 15.26 1.12 18.29
N ARG A 15 16.29 1.96 18.33
CA ARG A 15 16.11 3.42 18.33
C ARG A 15 16.70 4.05 17.07
N VAL A 16 15.93 4.94 16.46
CA VAL A 16 16.37 5.75 15.31
C VAL A 16 16.18 7.22 15.65
N ALA A 17 17.24 8.00 15.60
CA ALA A 17 17.19 9.44 15.86
C ALA A 17 17.66 10.25 14.65
N ILE A 18 16.92 11.30 14.32
CA ILE A 18 17.33 12.31 13.33
C ILE A 18 17.86 13.51 14.10
N VAL A 19 19.11 13.90 13.83
CA VAL A 19 19.76 15.03 14.49
C VAL A 19 20.28 16.03 13.46
N ASP A 20 20.23 17.32 13.78
CA ASP A 20 20.97 18.35 13.05
C ASP A 20 22.05 18.95 13.95
N GLY A 21 23.31 18.62 13.66
CA GLY A 21 24.39 18.88 14.61
C GLY A 21 24.15 18.11 15.91
N GLN A 22 24.04 18.81 17.04
CA GLN A 22 23.75 18.21 18.36
C GLN A 22 22.27 18.34 18.77
N LYS A 23 21.42 18.92 17.92
CA LYS A 23 19.99 19.09 18.20
C LYS A 23 19.22 17.86 17.72
N LEU A 24 18.50 17.22 18.62
CA LEU A 24 17.53 16.18 18.27
C LEU A 24 16.36 16.81 17.51
N ILE A 25 16.03 16.26 16.35
CA ILE A 25 14.90 16.68 15.51
C ILE A 25 13.73 15.71 15.69
N ASP A 26 14.01 14.41 15.62
CA ASP A 26 13.00 13.36 15.75
C ASP A 26 13.62 12.09 16.33
N ILE A 27 12.80 11.26 16.97
CA ILE A 27 13.19 9.95 17.50
C ILE A 27 12.04 8.96 17.36
N ASP A 28 12.37 7.81 16.80
CA ASP A 28 11.48 6.65 16.74
C ASP A 28 12.07 5.51 17.57
N ILE A 29 11.21 4.82 18.29
CA ILE A 29 11.59 3.73 19.20
C ILE A 29 10.66 2.55 18.92
N GLU A 30 11.24 1.48 18.40
CA GLU A 30 10.53 0.24 18.12
C GLU A 30 10.87 -0.81 19.19
N THR A 31 9.85 -1.31 19.89
CA THR A 31 9.99 -2.37 20.89
C THR A 31 9.71 -3.73 20.28
N ALA A 32 10.52 -4.73 20.63
CA ALA A 32 10.35 -6.10 20.18
C ALA A 32 8.96 -6.68 20.55
N GLY A 33 8.37 -7.47 19.66
CA GLY A 33 7.15 -8.24 19.91
C GLY A 33 5.83 -7.57 19.52
N ARG A 34 5.85 -6.36 18.93
CA ARG A 34 4.65 -5.69 18.39
C ARG A 34 4.75 -5.49 16.88
N GLU A 35 4.99 -6.57 16.15
CA GLU A 35 5.00 -6.54 14.69
C GLU A 35 3.60 -6.21 14.16
N GLN A 36 3.48 -5.04 13.52
CA GLN A 36 2.30 -4.71 12.73
C GLN A 36 2.53 -5.24 11.32
N ARG A 37 1.60 -6.09 10.86
CA ARG A 37 1.64 -6.69 9.52
C ARG A 37 0.78 -5.96 8.53
N LYS A 38 -0.05 -5.02 9.01
CA LYS A 38 -0.81 -4.12 8.14
C LYS A 38 0.13 -3.45 7.13
N SER A 39 -0.30 -3.39 5.88
CA SER A 39 0.43 -2.83 4.74
C SER A 39 1.64 -3.64 4.25
N ASN A 40 2.01 -4.76 4.90
CA ASN A 40 3.00 -5.67 4.34
C ASN A 40 2.54 -6.21 2.98
N ILE A 41 3.51 -6.43 2.11
CA ILE A 41 3.31 -6.93 0.74
C ILE A 41 3.97 -8.29 0.62
N TYR A 42 3.22 -9.26 0.12
CA TYR A 42 3.67 -10.64 -0.03
C TYR A 42 3.43 -11.12 -1.47
N LYS A 43 4.26 -12.06 -1.91
CA LYS A 43 3.92 -12.93 -3.03
C LYS A 43 3.23 -14.17 -2.47
N GLY A 44 1.95 -14.34 -2.80
CA GLY A 44 1.14 -15.46 -2.34
C GLY A 44 0.71 -16.38 -3.47
N VAL A 45 0.08 -17.49 -3.09
CA VAL A 45 -0.49 -18.49 -4.01
C VAL A 45 -1.97 -18.66 -3.69
N ILE A 46 -2.85 -18.56 -4.70
CA ILE A 46 -4.28 -18.83 -4.54
C ILE A 46 -4.46 -20.32 -4.23
N THR A 47 -4.96 -20.64 -3.05
CA THR A 47 -5.16 -22.03 -2.61
C THR A 47 -6.57 -22.53 -2.90
N ARG A 48 -7.55 -21.62 -2.92
CA ARG A 48 -8.97 -21.97 -3.08
C ARG A 48 -9.76 -20.80 -3.64
N ILE A 49 -10.64 -21.05 -4.59
CA ILE A 49 -11.60 -20.06 -5.11
C ILE A 49 -12.99 -20.35 -4.53
N GLU A 50 -13.65 -19.31 -4.00
CA GLU A 50 -14.98 -19.42 -3.38
C GLU A 50 -15.98 -18.48 -4.08
N PRO A 51 -16.69 -18.95 -5.13
CA PRO A 51 -17.64 -18.15 -5.88
C PRO A 51 -18.78 -17.59 -5.05
N SER A 52 -19.27 -18.35 -4.06
CA SER A 52 -20.35 -17.89 -3.16
C SER A 52 -19.98 -16.65 -2.35
N LEU A 53 -18.69 -16.40 -2.15
CA LEU A 53 -18.16 -15.23 -1.45
C LEU A 53 -17.64 -14.15 -2.42
N GLU A 54 -17.65 -14.43 -3.74
CA GLU A 54 -16.96 -13.63 -4.76
C GLU A 54 -15.52 -13.32 -4.33
N ALA A 55 -14.77 -14.35 -3.93
CA ALA A 55 -13.44 -14.21 -3.35
C ALA A 55 -12.55 -15.43 -3.57
N CYS A 56 -11.27 -15.29 -3.23
CA CYS A 56 -10.33 -16.40 -3.16
C CYS A 56 -9.50 -16.35 -1.87
N PHE A 57 -8.96 -17.49 -1.48
CA PHE A 57 -8.05 -17.63 -0.34
C PHE A 57 -6.62 -17.74 -0.84
N VAL A 58 -5.72 -16.99 -0.21
CA VAL A 58 -4.31 -16.89 -0.61
C VAL A 58 -3.44 -17.37 0.55
N SER A 59 -2.52 -18.29 0.27
CA SER A 59 -1.41 -18.59 1.17
C SER A 59 -0.29 -17.60 0.89
N TYR A 60 0.13 -16.84 1.91
CA TYR A 60 1.13 -15.77 1.79
C TYR A 60 2.24 -15.88 2.84
N GLY A 61 2.38 -17.06 3.47
CA GLY A 61 3.41 -17.36 4.47
C GLY A 61 2.93 -17.36 5.93
N GLU A 62 1.68 -16.96 6.18
CA GLU A 62 1.07 -17.00 7.52
C GLU A 62 0.28 -18.28 7.76
N ASP A 63 0.04 -18.58 9.05
CA ASP A 63 -0.71 -19.76 9.50
C ASP A 63 -2.12 -19.83 8.92
N ARG A 64 -2.77 -18.67 8.76
CA ARG A 64 -4.12 -18.56 8.17
C ARG A 64 -4.04 -18.00 6.77
N HIS A 65 -4.78 -18.63 5.86
CA HIS A 65 -4.91 -18.09 4.52
C HIS A 65 -5.66 -16.76 4.56
N GLY A 66 -5.19 -15.82 3.75
CA GLY A 66 -5.76 -14.49 3.64
C GLY A 66 -6.99 -14.53 2.74
N PHE A 67 -7.93 -13.62 3.00
CA PHE A 67 -9.14 -13.46 2.24
C PHE A 67 -8.95 -12.33 1.22
N LEU A 68 -8.98 -12.66 -0.07
CA LEU A 68 -8.86 -11.72 -1.18
C LEU A 68 -10.20 -11.62 -1.93
N PRO A 69 -11.00 -10.57 -1.69
CA PRO A 69 -12.24 -10.33 -2.43
C PRO A 69 -11.97 -10.10 -3.91
N PHE A 70 -12.85 -10.57 -4.80
CA PHE A 70 -12.66 -10.43 -6.25
C PHE A 70 -12.59 -8.96 -6.71
N LYS A 71 -13.34 -8.06 -6.05
CA LYS A 71 -13.27 -6.61 -6.30
C LYS A 71 -11.91 -5.98 -6.00
N GLU A 72 -11.08 -6.65 -5.20
CA GLU A 72 -9.73 -6.23 -4.81
C GLU A 72 -8.64 -6.88 -5.69
N VAL A 73 -9.04 -7.53 -6.79
CA VAL A 73 -8.13 -8.18 -7.74
C VAL A 73 -7.89 -7.29 -8.95
N ALA A 74 -6.62 -6.96 -9.18
CA ALA A 74 -6.18 -6.20 -10.33
C ALA A 74 -6.40 -7.01 -11.61
N ARG A 75 -6.85 -6.32 -12.65
CA ARG A 75 -7.23 -6.93 -13.94
C ARG A 75 -6.08 -7.66 -14.62
N THR A 76 -4.84 -7.31 -14.30
CA THR A 76 -3.63 -7.97 -14.79
C THR A 76 -3.52 -9.43 -14.34
N TYR A 77 -4.23 -9.82 -13.28
CA TYR A 77 -4.30 -11.22 -12.83
C TYR A 77 -5.40 -12.03 -13.49
N PHE A 78 -6.26 -11.41 -14.30
CA PHE A 78 -7.36 -12.13 -14.94
C PHE A 78 -6.81 -13.00 -16.07
N ARG A 79 -7.42 -14.18 -16.28
CA ARG A 79 -7.12 -15.03 -17.43
C ARG A 79 -7.37 -14.27 -18.75
N GLU A 80 -6.56 -14.57 -19.75
CA GLU A 80 -6.74 -14.03 -21.10
C GLU A 80 -8.10 -14.41 -21.68
N GLY A 81 -8.72 -13.48 -22.42
CA GLY A 81 -10.01 -13.68 -23.08
C GLY A 81 -11.25 -13.52 -22.20
N VAL A 82 -11.07 -13.25 -20.89
CA VAL A 82 -12.20 -12.99 -19.98
C VAL A 82 -12.68 -11.54 -20.11
N ASP A 83 -14.00 -11.35 -20.25
CA ASP A 83 -14.60 -10.01 -20.22
C ASP A 83 -14.58 -9.45 -18.79
N VAL A 84 -13.73 -8.43 -18.59
CA VAL A 84 -13.52 -7.75 -17.31
C VAL A 84 -14.81 -7.19 -16.69
N ARG A 85 -15.85 -6.91 -17.48
CA ARG A 85 -17.11 -6.33 -16.96
C ARG A 85 -18.06 -7.37 -16.37
N THR A 86 -17.98 -8.61 -16.82
CA THR A 86 -18.93 -9.67 -16.48
C THR A 86 -18.26 -10.89 -15.84
N ALA A 87 -16.93 -10.91 -15.79
CA ALA A 87 -16.14 -11.96 -15.20
C ALA A 87 -16.62 -12.33 -13.79
N SER A 88 -16.76 -13.62 -13.53
CA SER A 88 -16.81 -14.16 -12.18
C SER A 88 -15.41 -14.49 -11.67
N VAL A 89 -15.25 -14.58 -10.34
CA VAL A 89 -13.97 -14.98 -9.73
C VAL A 89 -13.45 -16.34 -10.24
N LYS A 90 -14.37 -17.27 -10.55
CA LYS A 90 -14.06 -18.61 -11.05
C LYS A 90 -13.51 -18.61 -12.48
N GLU A 91 -14.01 -17.71 -13.32
CA GLU A 91 -13.55 -17.54 -14.70
C GLU A 91 -12.24 -16.75 -14.75
N ALA A 92 -12.13 -15.72 -13.90
CA ALA A 92 -11.01 -14.80 -13.90
C ALA A 92 -9.73 -15.40 -13.30
N LEU A 93 -9.81 -16.27 -12.30
CA LEU A 93 -8.65 -16.74 -11.51
C LEU A 93 -8.50 -18.26 -11.53
N ARG A 94 -7.34 -18.78 -11.13
CA ARG A 94 -7.11 -20.23 -10.97
C ARG A 94 -6.44 -20.55 -9.63
N GLU A 95 -6.74 -21.73 -9.09
CA GLU A 95 -5.96 -22.28 -7.97
C GLU A 95 -4.51 -22.55 -8.41
N GLY A 96 -3.56 -22.38 -7.50
CA GLY A 96 -2.12 -22.43 -7.77
C GLY A 96 -1.56 -21.18 -8.45
N GLN A 97 -2.37 -20.17 -8.76
CA GLN A 97 -1.89 -18.91 -9.33
C GLN A 97 -1.13 -18.08 -8.28
N GLU A 98 0.06 -17.63 -8.66
CA GLU A 98 0.82 -16.66 -7.87
C GLU A 98 0.23 -15.25 -8.02
N ILE A 99 0.18 -14.50 -6.91
CA ILE A 99 -0.40 -13.16 -6.87
C ILE A 99 0.31 -12.30 -5.82
N MET A 100 0.62 -11.05 -6.17
CA MET A 100 1.08 -10.07 -5.18
C MET A 100 -0.12 -9.54 -4.41
N VAL A 101 -0.01 -9.55 -3.08
CA VAL A 101 -1.06 -9.12 -2.16
C VAL A 101 -0.49 -8.19 -1.10
N GLN A 102 -1.30 -7.22 -0.67
CA GLN A 102 -1.03 -6.34 0.44
C GLN A 102 -2.06 -6.58 1.54
N VAL A 103 -1.62 -6.59 2.80
CA VAL A 103 -2.50 -6.73 3.97
C VAL A 103 -3.24 -5.41 4.23
N GLU A 104 -4.55 -5.38 4.00
CA GLU A 104 -5.38 -4.21 4.35
C GLU A 104 -5.81 -4.23 5.82
N LYS A 105 -6.21 -5.41 6.30
CA LYS A 105 -6.63 -5.63 7.69
C LYS A 105 -5.97 -6.89 8.19
N GLU A 106 -5.36 -6.78 9.37
CA GLU A 106 -4.73 -7.89 10.05
C GLU A 106 -5.75 -8.97 10.44
N GLU A 107 -5.22 -10.15 10.78
CA GLU A 107 -6.01 -11.26 11.27
C GLU A 107 -6.80 -10.85 12.52
N ARG A 108 -8.06 -11.27 12.59
CA ARG A 108 -8.93 -10.98 13.72
C ARG A 108 -9.62 -12.24 14.21
N GLY A 109 -9.23 -12.70 15.39
CA GLY A 109 -9.76 -13.92 15.99
C GLY A 109 -9.52 -15.12 15.08
N ASN A 110 -10.60 -15.72 14.58
CA ASN A 110 -10.52 -16.88 13.68
C ASN A 110 -10.49 -16.53 12.19
N LYS A 111 -10.56 -15.25 11.82
CA LYS A 111 -10.54 -14.80 10.42
C LYS A 111 -9.12 -14.45 10.00
N GLY A 112 -8.68 -15.00 8.86
CA GLY A 112 -7.44 -14.59 8.21
C GLY A 112 -7.45 -13.12 7.78
N ALA A 113 -6.30 -12.60 7.39
CA ALA A 113 -6.13 -11.20 7.02
C ALA A 113 -6.97 -10.86 5.77
N ALA A 114 -7.47 -9.62 5.70
CA ALA A 114 -8.05 -9.10 4.47
C ALA A 114 -6.93 -8.60 3.56
N LEU A 115 -6.94 -9.07 2.32
CA LEU A 115 -5.92 -8.79 1.33
C LEU A 115 -6.49 -7.96 0.18
N THR A 116 -5.63 -7.16 -0.44
CA THR A 116 -5.87 -6.54 -1.74
C THR A 116 -4.70 -6.82 -2.66
N SER A 117 -4.95 -6.95 -3.96
CA SER A 117 -3.86 -6.94 -4.93
C SER A 117 -3.52 -5.51 -5.40
N PHE A 118 -4.36 -4.52 -5.09
CA PHE A 118 -4.10 -3.11 -5.39
C PHE A 118 -3.07 -2.54 -4.40
N VAL A 119 -1.80 -2.68 -4.75
CA VAL A 119 -0.71 -2.25 -3.89
C VAL A 119 -0.76 -0.73 -3.72
N SER A 120 -0.53 -0.30 -2.48
CA SER A 120 -0.39 1.09 -2.07
C SER A 120 0.95 1.30 -1.39
N LEU A 121 1.72 2.27 -1.86
CA LEU A 121 3.05 2.62 -1.35
C LEU A 121 2.99 4.05 -0.80
N ALA A 122 2.84 4.17 0.52
CA ALA A 122 2.70 5.46 1.17
C ALA A 122 4.08 6.09 1.44
N GLY A 123 4.42 7.11 0.65
CA GLY A 123 5.52 8.04 0.92
C GLY A 123 5.13 9.09 1.95
N ARG A 124 5.95 10.13 2.12
CA ARG A 124 5.68 11.19 3.10
C ARG A 124 4.50 12.06 2.69
N TYR A 125 4.44 12.43 1.41
CA TYR A 125 3.47 13.38 0.85
C TYR A 125 2.49 12.69 -0.10
N LEU A 126 2.92 11.63 -0.78
CA LEU A 126 2.12 10.91 -1.76
C LEU A 126 1.87 9.46 -1.33
N VAL A 127 0.85 8.84 -1.90
CA VAL A 127 0.65 7.39 -1.89
C VAL A 127 0.60 6.94 -3.34
N LEU A 128 1.57 6.14 -3.77
CA LEU A 128 1.62 5.58 -5.12
C LEU A 128 0.79 4.30 -5.19
N MET A 129 -0.05 4.21 -6.21
CA MET A 129 -0.89 3.06 -6.53
C MET A 129 -0.48 2.50 -7.91
N PRO A 130 0.56 1.64 -7.99
CA PRO A 130 1.17 1.26 -9.26
C PRO A 130 0.28 0.42 -10.18
N ASN A 131 -0.76 -0.22 -9.64
CA ASN A 131 -1.64 -1.12 -10.39
C ASN A 131 -3.13 -0.76 -10.28
N ASN A 132 -3.43 0.48 -9.88
CA ASN A 132 -4.78 1.02 -9.85
C ASN A 132 -4.81 2.41 -10.50
N PRO A 133 -5.07 2.51 -11.82
CA PRO A 133 -5.09 3.81 -12.52
C PRO A 133 -6.27 4.70 -12.10
N ARG A 134 -7.27 4.15 -11.39
CA ARG A 134 -8.48 4.88 -10.96
C ARG A 134 -8.43 5.31 -9.49
N GLY A 135 -7.35 4.98 -8.77
CA GLY A 135 -7.25 5.20 -7.33
C GLY A 135 -6.80 6.61 -6.91
N GLY A 136 -6.36 7.45 -7.84
CA GLY A 136 -5.72 8.73 -7.54
C GLY A 136 -6.64 9.82 -7.00
N GLY A 137 -6.04 10.86 -6.41
CA GLY A 137 -6.76 12.06 -5.97
C GLY A 137 -6.08 12.81 -4.81
N VAL A 138 -6.84 13.69 -4.15
CA VAL A 138 -6.38 14.43 -2.98
C VAL A 138 -7.08 13.91 -1.73
N SER A 139 -6.36 13.82 -0.61
CA SER A 139 -6.89 13.46 0.71
C SER A 139 -8.18 14.21 1.02
N ARG A 140 -9.19 13.49 1.54
CA ARG A 140 -10.50 14.06 1.90
C ARG A 140 -10.43 15.10 3.02
N ARG A 141 -9.33 15.16 3.77
CA ARG A 141 -9.11 16.16 4.83
C ARG A 141 -8.65 17.52 4.29
N VAL A 142 -8.35 17.61 3.00
CA VAL A 142 -7.93 18.85 2.33
C VAL A 142 -9.12 19.38 1.53
N GLU A 143 -9.45 20.65 1.76
CA GLU A 143 -10.62 21.32 1.21
C GLU A 143 -10.26 22.72 0.71
N GLY A 144 -11.18 23.35 -0.02
CA GLY A 144 -11.00 24.73 -0.50
C GLY A 144 -9.83 24.91 -1.46
N GLU A 145 -9.15 26.05 -1.33
CA GLU A 145 -8.05 26.50 -2.19
C GLU A 145 -6.84 25.56 -2.13
N GLU A 146 -6.46 25.10 -0.93
CA GLU A 146 -5.35 24.15 -0.73
C GLU A 146 -5.55 22.85 -1.53
N ARG A 147 -6.78 22.38 -1.66
CA ARG A 147 -7.10 21.18 -2.44
C ARG A 147 -6.87 21.41 -3.94
N GLN A 148 -7.23 22.59 -4.43
CA GLN A 148 -7.05 22.95 -5.83
C GLN A 148 -5.56 23.12 -6.15
N GLU A 149 -4.82 23.86 -5.34
CA GLU A 149 -3.37 24.05 -5.49
C GLU A 149 -2.61 22.72 -5.49
N LEU A 150 -2.94 21.83 -4.54
CA LEU A 150 -2.30 20.52 -4.44
C LEU A 150 -2.62 19.65 -5.66
N ARG A 151 -3.84 19.73 -6.18
CA ARG A 151 -4.22 19.03 -7.42
C ARG A 151 -3.45 19.56 -8.63
N GLU A 152 -3.36 20.87 -8.79
CA GLU A 152 -2.60 21.50 -9.88
C GLU A 152 -1.10 21.18 -9.81
N THR A 153 -0.57 21.00 -8.60
CA THR A 153 0.82 20.58 -8.39
C THR A 153 1.00 19.10 -8.75
N MET A 154 0.06 18.24 -8.35
CA MET A 154 0.07 16.81 -8.71
C MET A 154 -0.02 16.58 -10.22
N ASP A 155 -0.79 17.39 -10.95
CA ASP A 155 -0.96 17.26 -12.40
C ASP A 155 0.35 17.53 -13.17
N LYS A 156 1.37 18.10 -12.51
CA LYS A 156 2.71 18.36 -13.07
C LYS A 156 3.71 17.24 -12.80
N LEU A 157 3.33 16.21 -12.04
CA LEU A 157 4.22 15.09 -11.71
C LEU A 157 4.40 14.16 -12.91
N ASP A 158 5.62 13.66 -13.09
CA ASP A 158 5.93 12.63 -14.09
C ASP A 158 5.53 11.25 -13.54
N LEU A 159 4.33 10.81 -13.93
CA LEU A 159 3.72 9.56 -13.46
C LEU A 159 3.75 8.50 -14.58
N PRO A 160 4.32 7.31 -14.32
CA PRO A 160 4.28 6.21 -15.28
C PRO A 160 2.85 5.81 -15.65
N GLN A 161 2.67 5.39 -16.90
CA GLN A 161 1.37 5.00 -17.42
C GLN A 161 0.76 3.82 -16.62
N GLY A 162 -0.53 3.95 -16.28
CA GLY A 162 -1.26 2.91 -15.56
C GLY A 162 -1.18 3.00 -14.04
N MET A 163 -0.36 3.92 -13.51
CA MET A 163 -0.27 4.22 -12.08
C MET A 163 -1.18 5.39 -11.72
N SER A 164 -1.48 5.52 -10.42
CA SER A 164 -2.08 6.75 -9.89
C SER A 164 -1.46 7.11 -8.54
N VAL A 165 -1.66 8.35 -8.11
CA VAL A 165 -1.17 8.86 -6.83
C VAL A 165 -2.27 9.53 -6.03
N ILE A 166 -2.18 9.41 -4.70
CA ILE A 166 -3.02 10.13 -3.75
C ILE A 166 -2.17 11.11 -2.97
N ALA A 167 -2.48 12.40 -2.99
CA ALA A 167 -1.80 13.35 -2.11
C ALA A 167 -2.33 13.26 -0.68
N ARG A 168 -1.39 13.13 0.27
CA ARG A 168 -1.63 13.12 1.71
C ARG A 168 -1.77 14.55 2.22
N THR A 169 -2.42 14.70 3.37
CA THR A 169 -2.54 16.01 4.06
C THR A 169 -1.18 16.65 4.35
N ALA A 170 -0.12 15.87 4.51
CA ALA A 170 1.23 16.38 4.71
C ALA A 170 1.84 17.05 3.45
N GLY A 171 1.25 16.83 2.28
CA GLY A 171 1.69 17.41 1.00
C GLY A 171 1.22 18.84 0.76
N ILE A 172 0.35 19.40 1.62
CA ILE A 172 -0.09 20.80 1.51
C ILE A 172 1.12 21.74 1.56
N GLY A 173 1.17 22.70 0.63
CA GLY A 173 2.23 23.70 0.54
C GLY A 173 3.59 23.16 0.07
N ARG A 174 3.66 21.90 -0.38
CA ARG A 174 4.87 21.34 -1.01
C ARG A 174 4.90 21.67 -2.49
N ASN A 175 6.09 21.95 -3.01
CA ASN A 175 6.26 22.25 -4.42
C ASN A 175 6.38 20.97 -5.28
N VAL A 176 6.38 21.13 -6.61
CA VAL A 176 6.48 20.00 -7.56
C VAL A 176 7.76 19.19 -7.36
N GLU A 177 8.89 19.84 -7.06
CA GLU A 177 10.17 19.16 -6.86
C GLU A 177 10.16 18.25 -5.62
N GLU A 178 9.62 18.73 -4.50
CA GLU A 178 9.47 17.94 -3.27
C GLU A 178 8.52 16.75 -3.47
N LEU A 179 7.42 16.95 -4.19
CA LEU A 179 6.46 15.88 -4.48
C LEU A 179 7.03 14.86 -5.49
N GLN A 180 7.76 15.32 -6.51
CA GLN A 180 8.44 14.43 -7.45
C GLN A 180 9.56 13.64 -6.77
N TRP A 181 10.26 14.25 -5.81
CA TRP A 181 11.28 13.57 -5.02
C TRP A 181 10.69 12.49 -4.11
N ASP A 182 9.49 12.70 -3.55
CA ASP A 182 8.76 11.67 -2.78
C ASP A 182 8.16 10.56 -3.67
N LEU A 183 7.97 10.83 -4.97
CA LEU A 183 7.47 9.87 -5.95
C LEU A 183 8.56 8.93 -6.49
N ASN A 184 9.79 9.42 -6.63
CA ASN A 184 10.94 8.68 -7.20
C ASN A 184 11.56 7.69 -6.21
#